data_AF-A0A0G4B1J3-F1
#
_entry.id   AF-A0A0G4B1J3-F1
#
_cell.length_a   1.000
_cell.length_b   1.000
_cell.length_c   1.000
_cell.angle_alpha   90.00
_cell.angle_beta   90.00
_cell.angle_gamma   90.00
#
_symmetry.space_group_name_H-M   'P 1'
#
loop_
_entity.id
_entity.type
_entity.pdbx_description
1 polymer ?
#
loop_
_entity_poly.entity_id
_entity_poly.type
_entity_poly.pdbx_seq_one_letter_code
_entity_poly.pdbx_strand_id
1 'polypeptide(L)'
;MGFRFRKSFKIAPGVRLNMSKSGLGMSAGVRGARVGFNSRGSYTSVGIPGTGIHSTTYSKTGRKARSSGGRTANPSQSSGGGKLLLWLIAIVVGIALPPLGVVMVIGAAIYYYQRNKSPKYQAEQRIKKATTFFQEQKYAEAEPLLLEAANIHPENTETDFLLGGVYHNQGKYKEAAPYLERAHQQDPTHEGTLVSLANCYFSLGEFDKVIPLMQNFPGGWENNLKALQLLGLSFSNKEQHDLAIEVFKKASLTKRNLDDGLLELHYNLGIVYDAAGQKANAQKHFKKVYAYNMNYKDVLSKIDGDVPKITDGEPKQNQGKVKGQIGYYGLEDWWLSEFSEEERSHIEEVFQPMGSEPGSKSLTEGELSYSSQNAAGLLHALAGWFNKPGDREIAKKIIAKATELAQDGNDVLDLHFSLQQKMEIYYREREADPKAMDEAIKACEDQIRIAPQAARQFLKEYPGQPVPGHAGYTQLAIILKKQDKHQEVIVLCEKAKEQGWAGDWDKRIADAQKKQEGQV
;
A
#
# COMPACT_ATOMS: atom_id res chain seq x y z
N MET A 1 -5.19 -15.19 -55.82
CA MET A 1 -6.58 -15.43 -55.37
C MET A 1 -6.66 -16.74 -54.60
N GLY A 2 -6.95 -16.72 -53.29
CA GLY A 2 -7.00 -17.94 -52.48
C GLY A 2 -8.37 -18.61 -52.54
N PHE A 3 -8.44 -19.85 -53.04
CA PHE A 3 -9.65 -20.67 -53.00
C PHE A 3 -10.16 -20.84 -51.55
N ARG A 4 -11.31 -20.23 -51.23
CA ARG A 4 -12.04 -20.40 -49.97
C ARG A 4 -12.97 -21.60 -50.09
N PHE A 5 -12.63 -22.72 -49.44
CA PHE A 5 -13.51 -23.88 -49.34
C PHE A 5 -14.41 -23.77 -48.10
N ARG A 6 -15.73 -23.71 -48.32
CA ARG A 6 -16.76 -23.81 -47.27
C ARG A 6 -17.95 -24.61 -47.80
N LYS A 7 -18.33 -25.68 -47.11
CA LYS A 7 -19.53 -26.49 -47.40
C LYS A 7 -20.44 -26.51 -46.18
N SER A 8 -21.76 -26.41 -46.36
CA SER A 8 -22.75 -26.40 -45.27
C SER A 8 -23.88 -27.38 -45.57
N PHE A 9 -24.15 -28.31 -44.66
CA PHE A 9 -25.18 -29.35 -44.78
C PHE A 9 -26.27 -29.11 -43.75
N LYS A 10 -27.54 -29.22 -44.15
CA LYS A 10 -28.68 -29.19 -43.22
C LYS A 10 -28.89 -30.60 -42.66
N ILE A 11 -28.87 -30.74 -41.34
CA ILE A 11 -29.01 -32.06 -40.67
C ILE A 11 -30.38 -32.16 -39.98
N ALA A 12 -30.93 -31.03 -39.52
CA ALA A 12 -32.28 -30.93 -38.97
C ALA A 12 -32.87 -29.55 -39.29
N PRO A 13 -34.19 -29.33 -39.14
CA PRO A 13 -34.77 -27.99 -39.22
C PRO A 13 -34.03 -27.01 -38.29
N GLY A 14 -33.50 -25.93 -38.85
CA GLY A 14 -32.72 -24.94 -38.09
C GLY A 14 -31.26 -25.32 -37.80
N VAL A 15 -30.80 -26.56 -38.01
CA VAL A 15 -29.43 -27.01 -37.66
C VAL A 15 -28.61 -27.33 -38.90
N ARG A 16 -27.38 -26.81 -38.95
CA ARG A 16 -26.43 -27.00 -40.05
C ARG A 16 -25.04 -27.37 -39.56
N LEU A 17 -24.38 -28.27 -40.28
CA LEU A 17 -22.98 -28.60 -40.11
C LEU A 17 -22.15 -27.92 -41.20
N ASN A 18 -21.12 -27.20 -40.80
CA ASN A 18 -20.28 -26.36 -41.63
C ASN A 18 -18.87 -26.97 -41.68
N MET A 19 -18.36 -27.24 -42.87
CA MET A 19 -16.98 -27.68 -43.09
C MET A 19 -16.19 -26.56 -43.76
N SER A 20 -14.99 -26.30 -43.25
CA SER A 20 -14.07 -25.28 -43.76
C SER A 20 -12.63 -25.74 -43.63
N LYS A 21 -11.68 -25.03 -44.26
CA LYS A 21 -10.23 -25.29 -44.06
C LYS A 21 -9.78 -25.21 -42.60
N SER A 22 -10.50 -24.45 -41.77
CA SER A 22 -10.22 -24.31 -40.35
C SER A 22 -10.88 -25.39 -39.48
N GLY A 23 -11.61 -26.36 -40.07
CA GLY A 23 -12.25 -27.47 -39.35
C GLY A 23 -13.78 -27.51 -39.49
N LEU A 24 -14.37 -28.45 -38.74
CA LEU A 24 -15.81 -28.69 -38.61
C LEU A 24 -16.43 -27.71 -37.61
N GLY A 25 -17.65 -27.25 -37.90
CA GLY A 25 -18.45 -26.43 -36.99
C GLY A 25 -19.93 -26.72 -37.14
N MET A 26 -20.73 -26.36 -36.16
CA MET A 26 -22.17 -26.55 -36.17
C MET A 26 -22.88 -25.24 -35.86
N SER A 27 -24.03 -25.01 -36.47
CA SER A 27 -24.85 -23.82 -36.20
C SER A 27 -26.33 -24.16 -36.15
N ALA A 28 -27.05 -23.60 -35.20
CA ALA A 28 -28.49 -23.74 -35.04
C ALA A 28 -29.16 -22.35 -35.03
N GLY A 29 -30.26 -22.16 -35.75
CA GLY A 29 -31.02 -20.92 -35.72
C GLY A 29 -31.98 -20.70 -36.89
N VAL A 30 -32.70 -19.59 -36.81
CA VAL A 30 -33.68 -19.14 -37.81
C VAL A 30 -33.03 -18.18 -38.82
N ARG A 31 -33.74 -17.88 -39.91
CA ARG A 31 -33.23 -16.98 -40.95
C ARG A 31 -33.09 -15.57 -40.39
N GLY A 32 -31.85 -15.10 -40.22
CA GLY A 32 -31.54 -13.80 -39.64
C GLY A 32 -30.99 -13.84 -38.21
N ALA A 33 -31.04 -14.99 -37.51
CA ALA A 33 -30.44 -15.15 -36.19
C ALA A 33 -30.01 -16.60 -35.94
N ARG A 34 -28.71 -16.83 -35.67
CA ARG A 34 -28.17 -18.17 -35.42
C ARG A 34 -27.04 -18.16 -34.41
N VAL A 35 -26.92 -19.26 -33.68
CA VAL A 35 -25.79 -19.55 -32.79
C VAL A 35 -25.01 -20.73 -33.35
N GLY A 36 -23.71 -20.79 -33.11
CA GLY A 36 -22.90 -21.91 -33.56
C GLY A 36 -21.55 -21.98 -32.90
N PHE A 37 -20.80 -23.03 -33.23
CA PHE A 37 -19.41 -23.21 -32.83
C PHE A 37 -18.58 -23.65 -34.01
N ASN A 38 -17.34 -23.21 -34.05
CA ASN A 38 -16.31 -23.67 -34.98
C ASN A 38 -14.94 -23.61 -34.27
N SER A 39 -13.85 -23.85 -34.99
CA SER A 39 -12.49 -23.82 -34.42
C SER A 39 -12.03 -22.49 -33.83
N ARG A 40 -12.77 -21.39 -34.03
CA ARG A 40 -12.53 -20.08 -33.40
C ARG A 40 -13.36 -19.86 -32.13
N GLY A 41 -14.18 -20.83 -31.73
CA GLY A 41 -15.04 -20.76 -30.55
C GLY A 41 -16.53 -20.67 -30.91
N SER A 42 -17.36 -20.44 -29.89
CA SER A 42 -18.80 -20.24 -30.07
C SER A 42 -19.11 -18.81 -30.50
N TYR A 43 -20.13 -18.64 -31.33
CA TYR A 43 -20.53 -17.35 -31.88
C TYR A 43 -22.05 -17.22 -32.02
N THR A 44 -22.50 -15.98 -32.03
CA THR A 44 -23.88 -15.57 -32.34
C THR A 44 -23.83 -14.66 -33.55
N SER A 45 -24.67 -14.93 -34.54
CA SER A 45 -24.74 -14.17 -35.78
C SER A 45 -26.18 -13.70 -36.01
N VAL A 46 -26.35 -12.39 -36.16
CA VAL A 46 -27.64 -11.72 -36.39
C VAL A 46 -27.53 -10.88 -37.66
N GLY A 47 -28.53 -10.90 -38.52
CA GLY A 47 -28.52 -10.15 -39.77
C GLY A 47 -29.90 -10.00 -40.37
N ILE A 48 -30.07 -8.97 -41.19
CA ILE A 48 -31.34 -8.67 -41.83
C ILE A 48 -31.46 -9.56 -43.08
N PRO A 49 -32.49 -10.43 -43.18
CA PRO A 49 -32.64 -11.32 -44.32
C PRO A 49 -32.79 -10.55 -45.64
N GLY A 50 -32.05 -10.96 -46.67
CA GLY A 50 -32.15 -10.37 -48.01
C GLY A 50 -31.29 -9.12 -48.26
N THR A 51 -30.72 -8.49 -47.23
CA THR A 51 -29.93 -7.26 -47.39
C THR A 51 -28.41 -7.49 -47.41
N GLY A 52 -27.96 -8.70 -47.04
CA GLY A 52 -26.54 -9.01 -46.89
C GLY A 52 -25.89 -8.46 -45.61
N ILE A 53 -26.60 -7.60 -44.87
CA ILE A 53 -26.12 -6.97 -43.63
C ILE A 53 -26.22 -7.97 -42.48
N HIS A 54 -25.08 -8.31 -41.89
CA HIS A 54 -25.00 -9.23 -40.74
C HIS A 54 -23.85 -8.85 -39.80
N SER A 55 -24.04 -9.11 -38.51
CA SER A 55 -23.02 -9.03 -37.46
C SER A 55 -22.81 -10.41 -36.85
N THR A 56 -21.55 -10.74 -36.52
CA THR A 56 -21.20 -12.00 -35.86
C THR A 56 -20.29 -11.74 -34.68
N THR A 57 -20.74 -12.08 -33.49
CA THR A 57 -20.03 -11.90 -32.23
C THR A 57 -19.58 -13.25 -31.69
N TYR A 58 -18.30 -13.40 -31.38
CA TYR A 58 -17.75 -14.62 -30.76
C TYR A 58 -17.76 -14.47 -29.23
N SER A 59 -18.11 -15.54 -28.51
CA SER A 59 -17.92 -15.57 -27.06
C SER A 59 -16.42 -15.67 -26.77
N LYS A 60 -15.91 -14.80 -25.89
CA LYS A 60 -14.51 -14.82 -25.47
C LYS A 60 -14.28 -16.04 -24.58
N THR A 61 -13.93 -17.17 -25.18
CA THR A 61 -13.25 -18.26 -24.48
C THR A 61 -11.74 -17.99 -24.59
N GLY A 62 -11.10 -17.83 -23.44
CA GLY A 62 -9.74 -17.32 -23.32
C GLY A 62 -8.70 -18.10 -24.13
N ARG A 63 -8.31 -17.54 -25.29
CA ARG A 63 -6.92 -17.60 -25.72
C ARG A 63 -6.21 -16.41 -25.08
N LYS A 64 -5.36 -16.70 -24.08
CA LYS A 64 -4.39 -15.76 -23.52
C LYS A 64 -3.62 -15.12 -24.67
N ALA A 65 -3.87 -13.85 -24.94
CA ALA A 65 -2.88 -13.00 -25.58
C ALA A 65 -1.73 -12.85 -24.59
N ARG A 66 -0.49 -13.07 -25.05
CA ARG A 66 0.72 -12.71 -24.30
C ARG A 66 0.71 -11.19 -24.12
N SER A 67 0.40 -10.73 -22.92
CA SER A 67 0.74 -9.40 -22.42
C SER A 67 1.20 -9.54 -20.98
N SER A 68 2.41 -9.06 -20.73
CA SER A 68 3.02 -8.81 -19.43
C SER A 68 2.12 -7.97 -18.53
N GLY A 69 2.12 -8.26 -17.23
CA GLY A 69 1.52 -7.41 -16.19
C GLY A 69 0.49 -8.17 -15.35
N GLY A 70 0.94 -8.71 -14.23
CA GLY A 70 0.09 -9.42 -13.28
C GLY A 70 -0.83 -8.49 -12.50
N ARG A 71 -2.07 -8.93 -12.33
CA ARG A 71 -2.85 -8.78 -11.10
C ARG A 71 -3.69 -10.04 -10.93
N THR A 72 -3.51 -10.66 -9.77
CA THR A 72 -4.12 -11.89 -9.31
C THR A 72 -5.63 -11.72 -9.13
N ALA A 73 -6.42 -12.45 -9.92
CA ALA A 73 -7.81 -12.74 -9.59
C ALA A 73 -7.90 -14.24 -9.28
N ASN A 74 -8.33 -14.54 -8.05
CA ASN A 74 -8.66 -15.87 -7.55
C ASN A 74 -9.59 -16.61 -8.54
N PRO A 75 -9.29 -17.85 -8.98
CA PRO A 75 -10.25 -18.68 -9.69
C PRO A 75 -11.04 -19.50 -8.67
N SER A 76 -12.01 -18.88 -7.98
CA SER A 76 -13.08 -19.65 -7.33
C SER A 76 -14.35 -19.53 -8.16
N GLN A 77 -14.81 -20.70 -8.61
CA GLN A 77 -16.12 -20.99 -9.20
C GLN A 77 -16.38 -20.54 -10.64
N SER A 78 -16.05 -21.43 -11.58
CA SER A 78 -16.88 -21.64 -12.78
C SER A 78 -16.47 -22.96 -13.48
N SER A 79 -17.02 -24.09 -13.03
CA SER A 79 -16.98 -25.35 -13.78
C SER A 79 -18.39 -25.90 -14.08
N GLY A 80 -19.39 -25.00 -14.12
CA GLY A 80 -20.77 -25.36 -14.47
C GLY A 80 -21.01 -25.53 -15.98
N GLY A 81 -20.31 -24.76 -16.83
CA GLY A 81 -20.64 -24.67 -18.26
C GLY A 81 -20.44 -25.96 -19.06
N GLY A 82 -19.36 -26.71 -18.81
CA GLY A 82 -19.12 -27.99 -19.47
C GLY A 82 -20.08 -29.09 -19.03
N LYS A 83 -20.50 -29.07 -17.76
CA LYS A 83 -21.46 -30.03 -17.19
C LYS A 83 -22.88 -29.79 -17.69
N LEU A 84 -23.27 -28.52 -17.84
CA LEU A 84 -24.56 -28.12 -18.42
C LEU A 84 -24.66 -28.51 -19.90
N LEU A 85 -23.57 -28.36 -20.66
CA LEU A 85 -23.50 -28.71 -22.08
C LEU A 85 -23.61 -30.23 -22.31
N LEU A 86 -22.95 -31.05 -21.47
CA LEU A 86 -23.08 -32.52 -21.51
C LEU A 86 -24.49 -32.98 -21.13
N TRP A 87 -25.13 -32.32 -20.17
CA TRP A 87 -26.53 -32.57 -19.81
C TRP A 87 -27.51 -32.23 -20.94
N LEU A 88 -27.31 -31.10 -21.62
CA LEU A 88 -28.14 -30.70 -22.76
C LEU A 88 -27.96 -31.62 -23.97
N ILE A 89 -26.74 -32.12 -24.22
CA ILE A 89 -26.48 -33.12 -25.27
C ILE A 89 -27.14 -34.47 -24.91
N ALA A 90 -27.05 -34.91 -23.66
CA ALA A 90 -27.67 -36.15 -23.20
C ALA A 90 -29.21 -36.11 -23.29
N ILE A 91 -29.83 -34.96 -22.95
CA ILE A 91 -31.28 -34.73 -23.11
C ILE A 91 -31.67 -34.79 -24.60
N VAL A 92 -30.92 -34.11 -25.48
CA VAL A 92 -31.21 -34.08 -26.92
C VAL A 92 -31.04 -35.46 -27.57
N VAL A 93 -30.03 -36.24 -27.18
CA VAL A 93 -29.82 -37.61 -27.68
C VAL A 93 -30.84 -38.59 -27.09
N GLY A 94 -31.24 -38.42 -25.83
CA GLY A 94 -32.25 -39.25 -25.19
C GLY A 94 -33.67 -39.06 -25.73
N ILE A 95 -33.98 -37.87 -26.24
CA ILE A 95 -35.25 -37.60 -26.95
C ILE A 95 -35.25 -38.19 -28.37
N ALA A 96 -34.08 -38.28 -29.02
CA ALA A 96 -33.97 -38.76 -30.40
C ALA A 96 -33.81 -40.29 -30.54
N LEU A 97 -33.22 -40.97 -29.54
CA LEU A 97 -33.00 -42.42 -29.50
C LEU A 97 -33.27 -42.96 -28.07
N PRO A 98 -34.54 -43.24 -27.71
CA PRO A 98 -34.95 -43.57 -26.35
C PRO A 98 -34.14 -44.68 -25.65
N PRO A 99 -33.79 -45.82 -26.29
CA PRO A 99 -33.01 -46.85 -25.61
C PRO A 99 -31.56 -46.42 -25.33
N LEU A 100 -30.95 -45.62 -26.21
CA LEU A 100 -29.58 -45.09 -26.02
C LEU A 100 -29.52 -44.00 -24.94
N GLY A 101 -30.55 -43.16 -24.85
CA GLY A 101 -30.69 -42.15 -23.80
C GLY A 101 -30.76 -42.76 -22.40
N VAL A 102 -31.60 -43.79 -22.23
CA VAL A 102 -31.75 -44.49 -20.95
C VAL A 102 -30.43 -45.17 -20.54
N VAL A 103 -29.72 -45.81 -21.48
CA VAL A 103 -28.41 -46.43 -21.21
C VAL A 103 -27.36 -45.38 -20.80
N MET A 104 -27.33 -44.21 -21.45
CA MET A 104 -26.41 -43.13 -21.05
C MET A 104 -26.73 -42.53 -19.68
N VAL A 105 -28.01 -42.37 -19.32
CA VAL A 105 -28.42 -41.88 -18.00
C VAL A 105 -28.09 -42.90 -16.91
N ILE A 106 -28.38 -44.18 -17.13
CA ILE A 106 -28.03 -45.26 -16.20
C ILE A 106 -26.51 -45.37 -16.06
N GLY A 107 -25.77 -45.31 -17.17
CA GLY A 107 -24.31 -45.32 -17.17
C GLY A 107 -23.70 -44.13 -16.41
N ALA A 108 -24.26 -42.93 -16.59
CA ALA A 108 -23.87 -41.76 -15.82
C ALA A 108 -24.21 -41.92 -14.33
N ALA A 109 -25.39 -42.45 -13.99
CA ALA A 109 -25.80 -42.70 -12.61
C ALA A 109 -24.87 -43.72 -11.92
N ILE A 110 -24.54 -44.83 -12.59
CA ILE A 110 -23.58 -45.83 -12.11
C ILE A 110 -22.19 -45.21 -11.95
N TYR A 111 -21.73 -44.42 -12.93
CA TYR A 111 -20.45 -43.72 -12.86
C TYR A 111 -20.39 -42.76 -11.65
N TYR A 112 -21.42 -41.94 -11.43
CA TYR A 112 -21.49 -41.04 -10.27
C TYR A 112 -21.59 -41.81 -8.95
N TYR A 113 -22.34 -42.92 -8.91
CA TYR A 113 -22.44 -43.77 -7.73
C TYR A 113 -21.10 -44.43 -7.38
N GLN A 114 -20.41 -45.01 -8.37
CA GLN A 114 -19.10 -45.61 -8.21
C GLN A 114 -18.04 -44.56 -7.82
N ARG A 115 -18.09 -43.38 -8.45
CA ARG A 115 -17.22 -42.26 -8.11
C ARG A 115 -17.44 -41.79 -6.67
N ASN A 116 -18.68 -41.64 -6.22
CA ASN A 116 -18.99 -41.23 -4.84
C ASN A 116 -18.55 -42.26 -3.80
N LYS A 117 -18.55 -43.55 -4.16
CA LYS A 117 -18.02 -44.62 -3.31
C LYS A 117 -16.50 -44.81 -3.41
N SER A 118 -15.83 -44.15 -4.34
CA SER A 118 -14.38 -44.26 -4.48
C SER A 118 -13.69 -43.73 -3.22
N PRO A 119 -12.70 -44.45 -2.66
CA PRO A 119 -11.91 -43.97 -1.52
C PRO A 119 -11.32 -42.58 -1.77
N LYS A 120 -10.91 -42.28 -3.00
CA LYS A 120 -10.41 -40.96 -3.41
C LYS A 120 -11.42 -39.85 -3.28
N TYR A 121 -12.64 -40.07 -3.72
CA TYR A 121 -13.69 -39.08 -3.57
C TYR A 121 -14.01 -38.84 -2.09
N GLN A 122 -14.03 -39.89 -1.27
CA GLN A 122 -14.29 -39.73 0.16
C GLN A 122 -13.15 -38.97 0.87
N ALA A 123 -11.89 -39.20 0.49
CA ALA A 123 -10.76 -38.42 0.99
C ALA A 123 -10.90 -36.94 0.61
N GLU A 124 -11.27 -36.61 -0.63
CA GLU A 124 -11.53 -35.22 -1.06
C GLU A 124 -12.65 -34.56 -0.25
N GLN A 125 -13.72 -35.29 0.11
CA GLN A 125 -14.78 -34.74 0.96
C GLN A 125 -14.31 -34.49 2.40
N ARG A 126 -13.48 -35.39 2.94
CA ARG A 126 -12.87 -35.22 4.26
C ARG A 126 -11.95 -34.01 4.30
N ILE A 127 -11.08 -33.86 3.29
CA ILE A 127 -10.20 -32.69 3.15
C ILE A 127 -11.04 -31.41 3.15
N LYS A 128 -12.09 -31.32 2.32
CA LYS A 128 -12.97 -30.14 2.29
C LYS A 128 -13.59 -29.82 3.65
N LYS A 129 -14.11 -30.83 4.34
CA LYS A 129 -14.68 -30.66 5.68
C LYS A 129 -13.62 -30.22 6.69
N ALA A 130 -12.44 -30.82 6.64
CA ALA A 130 -11.31 -30.46 7.49
C ALA A 130 -10.81 -29.03 7.20
N THR A 131 -10.82 -28.58 5.95
CA THR A 131 -10.50 -27.20 5.58
C THR A 131 -11.50 -26.21 6.19
N THR A 132 -12.79 -26.54 6.22
CA THR A 132 -13.79 -25.73 6.94
C THR A 132 -13.48 -25.66 8.43
N PHE A 133 -13.23 -26.79 9.09
CA PHE A 133 -12.85 -26.78 10.49
C PHE A 133 -11.54 -26.03 10.76
N PHE A 134 -10.56 -26.14 9.87
CA PHE A 134 -9.31 -25.40 9.94
C PHE A 134 -9.53 -23.88 9.88
N GLN A 135 -10.40 -23.41 8.98
CA GLN A 135 -10.76 -21.99 8.87
C GLN A 135 -11.55 -21.49 10.10
N GLU A 136 -12.35 -22.35 10.70
CA GLU A 136 -13.04 -22.10 11.97
C GLU A 136 -12.13 -22.25 13.21
N GLN A 137 -10.82 -22.51 13.02
CA GLN A 137 -9.83 -22.77 14.07
C GLN A 137 -10.14 -24.00 14.96
N LYS A 138 -11.01 -24.89 14.50
CA LYS A 138 -11.36 -26.16 15.17
C LYS A 138 -10.37 -27.26 14.80
N TYR A 139 -9.11 -27.06 15.21
CA TYR A 139 -8.00 -27.94 14.84
C TYR A 139 -8.17 -29.40 15.31
N ALA A 140 -8.77 -29.60 16.49
CA ALA A 140 -9.03 -30.93 17.04
C ALA A 140 -10.05 -31.74 16.20
N GLU A 141 -10.97 -31.07 15.50
CA GLU A 141 -11.96 -31.72 14.64
C GLU A 141 -11.41 -31.94 13.22
N ALA A 142 -10.50 -31.08 12.76
CA ALA A 142 -9.85 -31.18 11.46
C ALA A 142 -8.83 -32.32 11.40
N GLU A 143 -8.03 -32.51 12.46
CA GLU A 143 -6.95 -33.50 12.54
C GLU A 143 -7.37 -34.94 12.16
N PRO A 144 -8.39 -35.56 12.78
CA PRO A 144 -8.75 -36.94 12.46
C PRO A 144 -9.23 -37.12 11.01
N LEU A 145 -9.92 -36.13 10.47
CA LEU A 145 -10.39 -36.17 9.07
C LEU A 145 -9.22 -36.13 8.08
N LEU A 146 -8.19 -35.36 8.39
CA LEU A 146 -6.98 -35.26 7.56
C LEU A 146 -6.10 -36.50 7.69
N LEU A 147 -5.98 -37.10 8.87
CA LEU A 147 -5.27 -38.37 9.05
C LEU A 147 -5.97 -39.50 8.28
N GLU A 148 -7.29 -39.57 8.32
CA GLU A 148 -8.05 -40.50 7.47
C GLU A 148 -7.82 -40.22 5.98
N ALA A 149 -7.80 -38.96 5.55
CA ALA A 149 -7.53 -38.61 4.17
C ALA A 149 -6.10 -39.00 3.74
N ALA A 150 -5.10 -38.77 4.60
CA ALA A 150 -3.70 -39.12 4.36
C ALA A 150 -3.50 -40.64 4.23
N ASN A 151 -4.23 -41.45 5.02
CA ASN A 151 -4.21 -42.91 4.90
C ASN A 151 -4.73 -43.41 3.54
N ILE A 152 -5.66 -42.68 2.92
CA ILE A 152 -6.27 -43.06 1.64
C ILE A 152 -5.47 -42.49 0.45
N HIS A 153 -4.95 -41.26 0.59
CA HIS A 153 -4.16 -40.55 -0.43
C HIS A 153 -2.87 -39.98 0.18
N PRO A 154 -1.83 -40.81 0.40
CA PRO A 154 -0.61 -40.37 1.10
C PRO A 154 0.20 -39.29 0.36
N GLU A 155 0.02 -39.15 -0.95
CA GLU A 155 0.75 -38.19 -1.79
C GLU A 155 0.00 -36.87 -2.01
N ASN A 156 -1.06 -36.62 -1.23
CA ASN A 156 -1.87 -35.42 -1.39
C ASN A 156 -1.23 -34.21 -0.68
N THR A 157 -0.61 -33.32 -1.46
CA THR A 157 0.06 -32.09 -0.99
C THR A 157 -0.84 -31.20 -0.11
N GLU A 158 -2.13 -31.11 -0.42
CA GLU A 158 -3.09 -30.29 0.34
C GLU A 158 -3.33 -30.87 1.75
N THR A 159 -3.40 -32.20 1.87
CA THR A 159 -3.55 -32.90 3.15
C THR A 159 -2.33 -32.70 4.03
N ASP A 160 -1.13 -32.84 3.46
CA ASP A 160 0.14 -32.58 4.17
C ASP A 160 0.25 -31.11 4.62
N PHE A 161 -0.10 -30.15 3.75
CA PHE A 161 -0.14 -28.74 4.11
C PHE A 161 -1.12 -28.46 5.27
N LEU A 162 -2.33 -29.02 5.21
CA LEU A 162 -3.36 -28.83 6.24
C LEU A 162 -2.99 -29.51 7.56
N LEU A 163 -2.45 -30.73 7.55
CA LEU A 163 -1.95 -31.40 8.77
C LEU A 163 -0.82 -30.60 9.40
N GLY A 164 0.14 -30.16 8.59
CA GLY A 164 1.20 -29.26 9.02
C GLY A 164 0.67 -27.98 9.64
N GLY A 165 -0.32 -27.35 8.99
CA GLY A 165 -1.00 -26.18 9.53
C GLY A 165 -1.74 -26.45 10.84
N VAL A 166 -2.44 -27.58 10.97
CA VAL A 166 -3.16 -27.99 12.19
C VAL A 166 -2.18 -28.11 13.35
N TYR A 167 -1.09 -28.86 13.18
CA TYR A 167 -0.09 -29.02 14.22
C TYR A 167 0.64 -27.72 14.55
N HIS A 168 0.96 -26.90 13.55
CA HIS A 168 1.55 -25.57 13.75
C HIS A 168 0.68 -24.66 14.64
N ASN A 169 -0.63 -24.58 14.37
CA ASN A 169 -1.54 -23.74 15.15
C ASN A 169 -1.83 -24.31 16.55
N GLN A 170 -1.60 -25.61 16.77
CA GLN A 170 -1.61 -26.22 18.09
C GLN A 170 -0.28 -26.06 18.86
N GLY A 171 0.74 -25.40 18.27
CA GLY A 171 2.07 -25.26 18.87
C GLY A 171 2.95 -26.52 18.80
N LYS A 172 2.49 -27.57 18.10
CA LYS A 172 3.18 -28.85 17.92
C LYS A 172 4.14 -28.78 16.72
N TYR A 173 5.17 -27.96 16.84
CA TYR A 173 6.06 -27.64 15.71
C TYR A 173 6.90 -28.82 15.22
N LYS A 174 7.30 -29.73 16.12
CA LYS A 174 8.07 -30.94 15.77
C LYS A 174 7.26 -31.89 14.91
N GLU A 175 5.98 -32.01 15.21
CA GLU A 175 5.02 -32.82 14.47
C GLU A 175 4.60 -32.16 13.16
N ALA A 176 4.49 -30.82 13.13
CA ALA A 176 4.11 -30.06 11.95
C ALA A 176 5.16 -30.09 10.83
N ALA A 177 6.44 -29.90 11.17
CA ALA A 177 7.54 -29.79 10.23
C ALA A 177 7.59 -30.90 9.16
N PRO A 178 7.53 -32.21 9.48
CA PRO A 178 7.63 -33.26 8.47
C PRO A 178 6.47 -33.27 7.47
N TYR A 179 5.25 -32.87 7.86
CA TYR A 179 4.14 -32.72 6.92
C TYR A 179 4.38 -31.54 5.97
N LEU A 180 4.84 -30.41 6.49
CA LEU A 180 5.14 -29.22 5.69
C LEU A 180 6.36 -29.42 4.79
N GLU A 181 7.37 -30.19 5.20
CA GLU A 181 8.51 -30.60 4.36
C GLU A 181 8.03 -31.41 3.15
N ARG A 182 7.17 -32.42 3.35
CA ARG A 182 6.60 -33.19 2.23
C ARG A 182 5.76 -32.30 1.31
N ALA A 183 4.93 -31.42 1.87
CA ALA A 183 4.17 -30.47 1.07
C ALA A 183 5.10 -29.55 0.25
N HIS A 184 6.20 -29.08 0.83
CA HIS A 184 7.19 -28.23 0.17
C HIS A 184 7.95 -28.97 -0.93
N GLN A 185 8.29 -30.26 -0.73
CA GLN A 185 8.93 -31.08 -1.76
C GLN A 185 8.06 -31.23 -3.01
N GLN A 186 6.73 -31.32 -2.83
CA GLN A 186 5.78 -31.46 -3.94
C GLN A 186 5.46 -30.12 -4.62
N ASP A 187 5.36 -29.04 -3.86
CA ASP A 187 5.22 -27.68 -4.38
C ASP A 187 6.20 -26.71 -3.70
N PRO A 188 7.41 -26.57 -4.26
CA PRO A 188 8.44 -25.69 -3.70
C PRO A 188 8.06 -24.20 -3.72
N THR A 189 7.05 -23.81 -4.50
CA THR A 189 6.66 -22.42 -4.71
C THR A 189 5.44 -22.00 -3.88
N HIS A 190 4.84 -22.92 -3.13
CA HIS A 190 3.69 -22.60 -2.30
C HIS A 190 4.10 -21.73 -1.10
N GLU A 191 3.86 -20.42 -1.22
CA GLU A 191 4.19 -19.41 -0.21
C GLU A 191 3.66 -19.78 1.19
N GLY A 192 2.42 -20.29 1.27
CA GLY A 192 1.82 -20.69 2.54
C GLY A 192 2.57 -21.83 3.24
N THR A 193 3.07 -22.80 2.48
CA THR A 193 3.86 -23.91 3.03
C THR A 193 5.21 -23.41 3.49
N LEU A 194 5.87 -22.57 2.69
CA LEU A 194 7.17 -21.98 3.02
C LEU A 194 7.12 -21.18 4.33
N VAL A 195 6.13 -20.30 4.49
CA VAL A 195 5.98 -19.51 5.72
C VAL A 195 5.68 -20.40 6.91
N SER A 196 4.74 -21.36 6.79
CA SER A 196 4.41 -22.26 7.90
C SER A 196 5.59 -23.15 8.30
N LEU A 197 6.36 -23.66 7.33
CA LEU A 197 7.55 -24.48 7.58
C LEU A 197 8.64 -23.67 8.25
N ALA A 198 8.89 -22.45 7.75
CA ALA A 198 9.85 -21.53 8.34
C ALA A 198 9.46 -21.12 9.77
N ASN A 199 8.17 -20.87 10.04
CA ASN A 199 7.69 -20.65 11.41
C ASN A 199 7.95 -21.85 12.30
N CYS A 200 7.68 -23.08 11.83
CA CYS A 200 7.97 -24.29 12.62
C CYS A 200 9.46 -24.39 12.96
N TYR A 201 10.34 -24.24 11.97
CA TYR A 201 11.79 -24.26 12.22
C TYR A 201 12.24 -23.11 13.13
N PHE A 202 11.68 -21.91 12.97
CA PHE A 202 11.97 -20.77 13.84
C PHE A 202 11.61 -21.07 15.30
N SER A 203 10.41 -21.61 15.55
CA SER A 203 9.95 -22.01 16.89
C SER A 203 10.76 -23.17 17.48
N LEU A 204 11.39 -23.99 16.65
CA LEU A 204 12.31 -25.06 17.07
C LEU A 204 13.75 -24.56 17.28
N GLY A 205 14.05 -23.30 16.98
CA GLY A 205 15.41 -22.75 17.02
C GLY A 205 16.30 -23.19 15.86
N GLU A 206 15.75 -23.85 14.84
CA GLU A 206 16.46 -24.34 13.66
C GLU A 206 16.65 -23.24 12.61
N PHE A 207 17.24 -22.10 13.02
CA PHE A 207 17.39 -20.90 12.19
C PHE A 207 18.16 -21.15 10.88
N ASP A 208 19.10 -22.10 10.88
CA ASP A 208 19.87 -22.50 9.69
C ASP A 208 19.00 -23.10 8.58
N LYS A 209 17.83 -23.64 8.91
CA LYS A 209 16.84 -24.08 7.92
C LYS A 209 15.89 -22.97 7.49
N VAL A 210 15.63 -21.99 8.36
CA VAL A 210 14.75 -20.84 8.08
C VAL A 210 15.35 -19.92 7.02
N ILE A 211 16.63 -19.56 7.18
CA ILE A 211 17.33 -18.59 6.33
C ILE A 211 17.25 -18.96 4.83
N PRO A 212 17.65 -20.16 4.38
CA PRO A 212 17.59 -20.51 2.96
C PRO A 212 16.16 -20.62 2.43
N LEU A 213 15.19 -21.00 3.25
CA LEU A 213 13.77 -21.02 2.86
C LEU A 213 13.26 -19.61 2.56
N MET A 214 13.61 -18.63 3.41
CA MET A 214 13.17 -17.25 3.23
C MET A 214 13.99 -16.53 2.15
N GLN A 215 15.29 -16.78 2.00
CA GLN A 215 16.08 -16.18 0.92
C GLN A 215 15.60 -16.61 -0.48
N ASN A 216 15.08 -17.83 -0.61
CA ASN A 216 14.52 -18.36 -1.85
C ASN A 216 13.00 -18.15 -1.96
N PHE A 217 12.41 -17.25 -1.18
CA PHE A 217 10.97 -17.03 -1.17
C PHE A 217 10.47 -16.55 -2.56
N PRO A 218 9.40 -17.17 -3.11
CA PRO A 218 8.83 -16.79 -4.40
C PRO A 218 8.44 -15.31 -4.45
N GLY A 219 8.83 -14.60 -5.52
CA GLY A 219 8.56 -13.17 -5.67
C GLY A 219 9.54 -12.24 -4.93
N GLY A 220 10.57 -12.79 -4.29
CA GLY A 220 11.60 -12.05 -3.56
C GLY A 220 11.18 -11.77 -2.12
N TRP A 221 12.05 -12.09 -1.18
CA TRP A 221 11.78 -11.90 0.25
C TRP A 221 11.60 -10.43 0.61
N GLU A 222 12.24 -9.51 -0.11
CA GLU A 222 12.15 -8.07 0.14
C GLU A 222 10.73 -7.50 -0.01
N ASN A 223 9.85 -8.20 -0.74
CA ASN A 223 8.48 -7.78 -1.01
C ASN A 223 7.46 -8.44 -0.07
N ASN A 224 7.88 -9.40 0.76
CA ASN A 224 7.00 -10.14 1.65
C ASN A 224 7.38 -9.90 3.12
N LEU A 225 6.48 -9.24 3.85
CA LEU A 225 6.71 -8.86 5.24
C LEU A 225 7.00 -10.06 6.16
N LYS A 226 6.32 -11.20 5.95
CA LYS A 226 6.53 -12.40 6.77
C LYS A 226 7.90 -13.01 6.51
N ALA A 227 8.32 -13.04 5.24
CA ALA A 227 9.65 -13.52 4.88
C ALA A 227 10.75 -12.62 5.48
N LEU A 228 10.58 -11.30 5.42
CA LEU A 228 11.48 -10.32 6.06
C LEU A 228 11.58 -10.52 7.57
N GLN A 229 10.44 -10.72 8.24
CA GLN A 229 10.38 -10.99 9.68
C GLN A 229 11.14 -12.26 10.05
N LEU A 230 10.82 -13.37 9.39
CA LEU A 230 11.45 -14.66 9.68
C LEU A 230 12.94 -14.63 9.39
N LEU A 231 13.35 -14.01 8.29
CA LEU A 231 14.77 -13.89 7.93
C LEU A 231 15.54 -12.99 8.92
N GLY A 232 15.02 -11.80 9.21
CA GLY A 232 15.67 -10.84 10.10
C GLY A 232 15.75 -11.33 11.55
N LEU A 233 14.67 -11.92 12.07
CA LEU A 233 14.68 -12.51 13.40
C LEU A 233 15.59 -13.74 13.48
N SER A 234 15.68 -14.55 12.42
CA SER A 234 16.59 -15.69 12.40
C SER A 234 18.05 -15.25 12.49
N PHE A 235 18.45 -14.21 11.74
CA PHE A 235 19.78 -13.62 11.88
C PHE A 235 20.02 -13.05 13.29
N SER A 236 19.01 -12.38 13.87
CA SER A 236 19.13 -11.83 15.22
C SER A 236 19.30 -12.90 16.29
N ASN A 237 18.59 -14.03 16.21
CA ASN A 237 18.73 -15.13 17.16
C ASN A 237 20.06 -15.87 17.01
N LYS A 238 20.71 -15.74 15.85
CA LYS A 238 22.08 -16.20 15.61
C LYS A 238 23.15 -15.18 16.02
N GLU A 239 22.77 -14.10 16.70
CA GLU A 239 23.65 -12.97 17.08
C GLU A 239 24.29 -12.24 15.89
N GLN A 240 23.79 -12.48 14.67
CA GLN A 240 24.22 -11.81 13.43
C GLN A 240 23.41 -10.52 13.25
N HIS A 241 23.59 -9.59 14.20
CA HIS A 241 22.76 -8.39 14.29
C HIS A 241 22.94 -7.43 13.10
N ASP A 242 24.13 -7.40 12.51
CA ASP A 242 24.43 -6.63 11.30
C ASP A 242 23.57 -7.07 10.11
N LEU A 243 23.50 -8.38 9.85
CA LEU A 243 22.67 -8.96 8.80
C LEU A 243 21.17 -8.77 9.09
N ALA A 244 20.77 -8.93 10.35
CA ALA A 244 19.39 -8.70 10.77
C ALA A 244 18.94 -7.24 10.51
N ILE A 245 19.78 -6.26 10.83
CA ILE A 245 19.53 -4.84 10.55
C ILE A 245 19.41 -4.59 9.04
N GLU A 246 20.28 -5.19 8.23
CA GLU A 246 20.25 -5.02 6.77
C GLU A 246 18.93 -5.55 6.18
N VAL A 247 18.53 -6.76 6.56
CA VAL A 247 17.28 -7.39 6.12
C VAL A 247 16.09 -6.49 6.46
N PHE A 248 15.99 -6.04 7.71
CA PHE A 248 14.87 -5.22 8.14
C PHE A 248 14.86 -3.81 7.52
N LYS A 249 16.02 -3.21 7.24
CA LYS A 249 16.09 -1.92 6.53
C LYS A 249 15.50 -2.00 5.13
N LYS A 250 15.68 -3.12 4.41
CA LYS A 250 15.10 -3.28 3.07
C LYS A 250 13.58 -3.15 3.07
N ALA A 251 12.91 -3.68 4.09
CA ALA A 251 11.46 -3.59 4.22
C ALA A 251 10.95 -2.14 4.40
N SER A 252 11.73 -1.29 5.09
CA SER A 252 11.37 0.13 5.31
C SER A 252 11.44 0.98 4.04
N LEU A 253 12.16 0.52 3.00
CA LEU A 253 12.30 1.23 1.73
C LEU A 253 11.10 1.00 0.78
N THR A 254 10.28 -0.01 1.04
CA THR A 254 9.26 -0.48 0.07
C THR A 254 7.82 -0.07 0.42
N LYS A 255 7.53 0.31 1.68
CA LYS A 255 6.17 0.70 2.13
C LYS A 255 6.16 2.11 2.73
N ARG A 256 5.34 3.01 2.15
CA ARG A 256 5.21 4.43 2.53
C ARG A 256 4.23 4.72 3.68
N ASN A 257 3.30 3.80 3.99
CA ASN A 257 2.33 3.98 5.08
C ASN A 257 2.68 3.05 6.24
N LEU A 258 2.64 3.55 7.48
CA LEU A 258 2.65 2.73 8.68
C LEU A 258 1.31 1.98 8.79
N ASP A 259 1.26 0.80 8.19
CA ASP A 259 0.30 -0.25 8.51
C ASP A 259 0.80 -1.08 9.72
N ASP A 260 -0.07 -1.90 10.33
CA ASP A 260 0.30 -2.77 11.47
C ASP A 260 1.54 -3.63 11.20
N GLY A 261 1.76 -3.97 9.93
CA GLY A 261 2.93 -4.71 9.48
C GLY A 261 4.23 -3.93 9.55
N LEU A 262 4.20 -2.64 9.22
CA LEU A 262 5.35 -1.75 9.34
C LEU A 262 5.67 -1.42 10.82
N LEU A 263 4.68 -1.39 11.72
CA LEU A 263 4.92 -1.29 13.17
C LEU A 263 5.72 -2.46 13.71
N GLU A 264 5.32 -3.68 13.36
CA GLU A 264 6.01 -4.91 13.73
C GLU A 264 7.47 -4.89 13.26
N LEU A 265 7.71 -4.38 12.05
CA LEU A 265 9.05 -4.22 11.52
C LEU A 265 9.88 -3.20 12.31
N HIS A 266 9.31 -2.03 12.63
CA HIS A 266 10.01 -1.03 13.43
C HIS A 266 10.31 -1.54 14.85
N TYR A 267 9.38 -2.29 15.44
CA TYR A 267 9.57 -2.90 16.75
C TYR A 267 10.73 -3.91 16.70
N ASN A 268 10.74 -4.82 15.72
CA ASN A 268 11.81 -5.80 15.56
C ASN A 268 13.16 -5.13 15.25
N LEU A 269 13.20 -4.06 14.46
CA LEU A 269 14.42 -3.25 14.28
C LEU A 269 14.92 -2.67 15.59
N GLY A 270 14.02 -2.15 16.42
CA GLY A 270 14.36 -1.65 17.74
C GLY A 270 15.02 -2.73 18.60
N ILE A 271 14.43 -3.92 18.64
CA ILE A 271 14.95 -5.08 19.38
C ILE A 271 16.34 -5.49 18.87
N VAL A 272 16.52 -5.57 17.56
CA VAL A 272 17.83 -5.93 16.98
C VAL A 272 18.89 -4.87 17.26
N TYR A 273 18.56 -3.57 17.13
CA TYR A 273 19.50 -2.51 17.46
C TYR A 273 19.89 -2.50 18.94
N ASP A 274 18.94 -2.82 19.83
CA ASP A 274 19.19 -2.92 21.26
C ASP A 274 20.13 -4.10 21.57
N ALA A 275 19.86 -5.27 20.99
CA ALA A 275 20.73 -6.43 21.07
C ALA A 275 22.14 -6.16 20.49
N ALA A 276 22.23 -5.35 19.43
CA ALA A 276 23.50 -4.89 18.84
C ALA A 276 24.22 -3.82 19.69
N GLY A 277 23.68 -3.41 20.84
CA GLY A 277 24.22 -2.34 21.68
C GLY A 277 24.05 -0.92 21.12
N GLN A 278 23.34 -0.76 20.00
CA GLN A 278 23.09 0.53 19.34
C GLN A 278 21.87 1.24 19.93
N LYS A 279 21.93 1.58 21.22
CA LYS A 279 20.81 2.14 22.00
C LYS A 279 20.12 3.33 21.33
N ALA A 280 20.87 4.28 20.77
CA ALA A 280 20.29 5.45 20.10
C ALA A 280 19.39 5.07 18.90
N ASN A 281 19.80 4.07 18.12
CA ASN A 281 19.01 3.56 17.00
C ASN A 281 17.81 2.76 17.50
N ALA A 282 17.98 1.94 18.54
CA ALA A 282 16.88 1.23 19.18
C ALA A 282 15.80 2.21 19.65
N GLN A 283 16.19 3.25 20.38
CA GLN A 283 15.31 4.31 20.85
C GLN A 283 14.57 5.02 19.73
N LYS A 284 15.23 5.32 18.61
CA LYS A 284 14.59 5.90 17.43
C LYS A 284 13.46 5.01 16.90
N HIS A 285 13.67 3.70 16.87
CA HIS A 285 12.70 2.75 16.34
C HIS A 285 11.56 2.48 17.33
N PHE A 286 11.85 2.30 18.62
CA PHE A 286 10.82 2.14 19.64
C PHE A 286 9.94 3.38 19.80
N LYS A 287 10.52 4.59 19.77
CA LYS A 287 9.74 5.84 19.81
C LYS A 287 8.77 5.98 18.63
N LYS A 288 9.15 5.50 17.43
CA LYS A 288 8.23 5.45 16.28
C LYS A 288 7.06 4.51 16.49
N VAL A 289 7.32 3.33 17.04
CA VAL A 289 6.27 2.34 17.35
C VAL A 289 5.36 2.88 18.44
N TYR A 290 5.92 3.41 19.53
CA TYR A 290 5.20 4.04 20.63
C TYR A 290 4.31 5.20 20.18
N ALA A 291 4.83 6.08 19.32
CA ALA A 291 4.09 7.23 18.81
C ALA A 291 2.86 6.84 17.99
N TYR A 292 2.85 5.66 17.37
CA TYR A 292 1.69 5.16 16.63
C TYR A 292 0.77 4.29 17.49
N ASN A 293 1.34 3.43 18.34
CA ASN A 293 0.59 2.61 19.27
C ASN A 293 1.44 2.35 20.54
N MET A 294 1.12 3.07 21.61
CA MET A 294 1.80 2.94 22.90
C MET A 294 1.62 1.56 23.55
N ASN A 295 0.52 0.88 23.24
CA ASN A 295 0.18 -0.45 23.75
C ASN A 295 0.69 -1.56 22.82
N TYR A 296 1.53 -1.21 21.85
CA TYR A 296 2.11 -2.18 20.94
C TYR A 296 3.15 -3.03 21.67
N LYS A 297 2.73 -4.23 22.06
CA LYS A 297 3.55 -5.18 22.84
C LYS A 297 4.07 -4.50 24.12
N ASP A 298 5.37 -4.56 24.37
CA ASP A 298 6.05 -3.98 25.51
C ASP A 298 6.84 -2.71 25.15
N VAL A 299 6.53 -2.05 24.02
CA VAL A 299 7.31 -0.90 23.51
C VAL A 299 7.48 0.23 24.52
N LEU A 300 6.47 0.47 25.36
CA LEU A 300 6.51 1.44 26.44
C LEU A 300 7.67 1.18 27.42
N SER A 301 7.98 -0.09 27.69
CA SER A 301 9.09 -0.49 28.56
C SER A 301 10.47 -0.38 27.89
N LYS A 302 10.52 -0.21 26.57
CA LYS A 302 11.75 -0.22 25.76
C LYS A 302 12.30 1.18 25.46
N ILE A 303 11.57 2.24 25.82
CA ILE A 303 11.95 3.62 25.55
C ILE A 303 12.62 4.29 26.75
N ASP A 304 13.74 4.97 26.52
CA ASP A 304 14.53 5.68 27.53
C ASP A 304 14.04 7.14 27.65
N GLY A 305 13.81 7.59 28.90
CA GLY A 305 13.41 8.95 29.27
C GLY A 305 12.22 8.97 30.26
N ASP A 306 11.91 10.13 30.82
CA ASP A 306 10.64 10.40 31.52
C ASP A 306 9.48 10.31 30.51
N VAL A 307 9.14 9.08 30.14
CA VAL A 307 7.88 8.76 29.52
C VAL A 307 6.85 8.88 30.63
N PRO A 308 5.75 9.63 30.46
CA PRO A 308 4.75 9.76 31.50
C PRO A 308 4.30 8.37 31.96
N LYS A 309 4.72 7.96 33.17
CA LYS A 309 4.24 6.73 33.79
C LYS A 309 2.75 6.92 34.04
N ILE A 310 1.91 6.36 33.18
CA ILE A 310 0.51 6.13 33.49
C ILE A 310 0.47 4.72 34.11
N THR A 311 0.59 4.67 35.43
CA THR A 311 0.30 3.47 36.23
C THR A 311 -1.14 3.03 35.98
N ASP A 312 -1.38 1.71 36.03
CA ASP A 312 -2.67 1.05 35.91
C ASP A 312 -3.85 1.89 36.44
N GLY A 313 -4.60 2.50 35.53
CA GLY A 313 -5.72 3.36 35.88
C GLY A 313 -6.07 4.30 34.75
N GLU A 314 -6.88 3.80 33.81
CA GLU A 314 -7.61 4.54 32.75
C GLU A 314 -6.79 5.50 31.85
N PRO A 315 -7.14 5.62 30.56
CA PRO A 315 -6.52 6.63 29.71
C PRO A 315 -6.71 7.99 30.38
N LYS A 316 -5.63 8.76 30.61
CA LYS A 316 -5.79 10.17 30.94
C LYS A 316 -6.50 10.80 29.76
N GLN A 317 -7.81 10.95 29.91
CA GLN A 317 -8.59 11.94 29.19
C GLN A 317 -7.80 13.23 29.22
N ASN A 318 -7.72 13.90 28.07
CA ASN A 318 -7.24 15.26 28.04
C ASN A 318 -8.07 16.07 29.06
N GLN A 319 -7.49 16.40 30.20
CA GLN A 319 -8.12 17.27 31.21
C GLN A 319 -7.89 18.76 30.86
N GLY A 320 -7.26 19.04 29.71
CA GLY A 320 -7.22 20.34 29.07
C GLY A 320 -8.61 20.78 28.60
N LYS A 321 -8.90 22.08 28.69
CA LYS A 321 -10.19 22.65 28.24
C LYS A 321 -10.38 22.57 26.72
N VAL A 322 -9.32 22.28 25.96
CA VAL A 322 -9.27 22.32 24.49
C VAL A 322 -8.83 20.96 23.96
N LYS A 323 -9.62 20.34 23.06
CA LYS A 323 -9.28 19.06 22.42
C LYS A 323 -8.69 19.29 21.02
N GLY A 324 -8.89 18.36 20.08
CA GLY A 324 -8.46 18.51 18.69
C GLY A 324 -6.95 18.58 18.51
N GLN A 325 -6.51 19.16 17.41
CA GLN A 325 -5.09 19.30 17.09
C GLN A 325 -4.33 20.20 18.09
N ILE A 326 -4.95 21.25 18.60
CA ILE A 326 -4.37 22.17 19.59
C ILE A 326 -4.10 21.45 20.91
N GLY A 327 -5.08 20.68 21.40
CA GLY A 327 -4.90 19.85 22.59
C GLY A 327 -3.86 18.75 22.37
N TYR A 328 -3.90 18.08 21.21
CA TYR A 328 -2.96 17.01 20.87
C TYR A 328 -1.49 17.46 20.90
N TYR A 329 -1.18 18.66 20.42
CA TYR A 329 0.19 19.21 20.44
C TYR A 329 0.54 19.98 21.72
N GLY A 330 -0.36 20.02 22.72
CA GLY A 330 -0.12 20.76 23.96
C GLY A 330 -0.04 22.29 23.76
N LEU A 331 -0.76 22.82 22.79
CA LEU A 331 -0.76 24.25 22.43
C LEU A 331 -1.87 25.06 23.12
N GLU A 332 -2.51 24.46 24.12
CA GLU A 332 -3.74 24.97 24.75
C GLU A 332 -3.53 26.34 25.42
N ASP A 333 -2.49 26.47 26.24
CA ASP A 333 -2.22 27.71 26.97
C ASP A 333 -1.95 28.87 26.00
N TRP A 334 -1.11 28.63 24.99
CA TRP A 334 -0.84 29.60 23.93
C TRP A 334 -2.10 29.97 23.16
N TRP A 335 -2.89 28.97 22.76
CA TRP A 335 -4.12 29.19 22.00
C TRP A 335 -5.12 30.06 22.77
N LEU A 336 -5.27 29.81 24.07
CA LEU A 336 -6.18 30.55 24.94
C LEU A 336 -5.66 31.95 25.31
N SER A 337 -4.34 32.15 25.37
CA SER A 337 -3.75 33.45 25.75
C SER A 337 -3.54 34.40 24.58
N GLU A 338 -3.17 33.88 23.41
CA GLU A 338 -2.74 34.68 22.26
C GLU A 338 -3.92 35.18 21.41
N PHE A 339 -5.02 34.42 21.39
CA PHE A 339 -6.18 34.70 20.55
C PHE A 339 -7.43 35.02 21.38
N SER A 340 -8.13 36.09 20.99
CA SER A 340 -9.45 36.41 21.53
C SER A 340 -10.47 35.31 21.21
N GLU A 341 -11.62 35.31 21.87
CA GLU A 341 -12.69 34.34 21.57
C GLU A 341 -13.23 34.49 20.14
N GLU A 342 -13.30 35.73 19.64
CA GLU A 342 -13.67 36.05 18.27
C GLU A 342 -12.63 35.56 17.26
N GLU A 343 -11.33 35.79 17.53
CA GLU A 343 -10.25 35.29 16.68
C GLU A 343 -10.25 33.76 16.62
N ARG A 344 -10.40 33.07 17.77
CA ARG A 344 -10.47 31.59 17.81
C ARG A 344 -11.65 31.04 17.03
N SER A 345 -12.82 31.69 17.15
CA SER A 345 -14.02 31.28 16.41
C SER A 345 -13.83 31.44 14.90
N HIS A 346 -13.26 32.58 14.48
CA HIS A 346 -12.94 32.84 13.08
C HIS A 346 -11.90 31.87 12.52
N ILE A 347 -10.89 31.51 13.31
CA ILE A 347 -9.85 30.55 12.88
C ILE A 347 -10.48 29.18 12.57
N GLU A 348 -11.37 28.68 13.41
CA GLU A 348 -12.07 27.40 13.19
C GLU A 348 -13.04 27.45 12.01
N GLU A 349 -13.69 28.59 11.78
CA GLU A 349 -14.58 28.78 10.62
C GLU A 349 -13.79 28.76 9.31
N VAL A 350 -12.63 29.43 9.27
CA VAL A 350 -11.77 29.51 8.08
C VAL A 350 -11.01 28.21 7.83
N PHE A 351 -10.55 27.55 8.89
CA PHE A 351 -9.73 26.34 8.78
C PHE A 351 -10.59 25.08 8.58
N GLN A 352 -10.86 24.77 7.32
CA GLN A 352 -11.62 23.59 6.90
C GLN A 352 -10.79 22.75 5.93
N PRO A 353 -9.80 21.98 6.43
CA PRO A 353 -8.92 21.18 5.58
C PRO A 353 -9.69 20.09 4.83
N MET A 354 -9.17 19.67 3.68
CA MET A 354 -9.81 18.64 2.86
C MET A 354 -10.07 17.36 3.68
N GLY A 355 -11.34 16.97 3.77
CA GLY A 355 -11.78 15.81 4.55
C GLY A 355 -12.37 16.15 5.92
N SER A 356 -12.37 17.42 6.35
CA SER A 356 -13.14 17.86 7.52
C SER A 356 -14.65 17.86 7.22
N GLU A 357 -15.47 17.53 8.22
CA GLU A 357 -16.91 17.72 8.10
C GLU A 357 -17.21 19.24 8.11
N PRO A 358 -18.12 19.74 7.27
CA PRO A 358 -18.44 21.16 7.24
C PRO A 358 -18.87 21.68 8.62
N GLY A 359 -18.17 22.70 9.12
CA GLY A 359 -18.42 23.28 10.45
C GLY A 359 -17.79 22.51 11.61
N SER A 360 -16.98 21.49 11.34
CA SER A 360 -16.19 20.81 12.37
C SER A 360 -15.07 21.72 12.87
N LYS A 361 -14.83 21.70 14.19
CA LYS A 361 -13.76 22.44 14.83
C LYS A 361 -12.53 21.56 15.03
N SER A 362 -11.90 21.15 13.95
CA SER A 362 -10.82 20.15 13.99
C SER A 362 -9.60 20.58 14.84
N LEU A 363 -9.40 21.89 15.07
CA LEU A 363 -8.32 22.38 15.91
C LEU A 363 -8.61 22.17 17.39
N THR A 364 -9.86 22.32 17.83
CA THR A 364 -10.22 22.34 19.27
C THR A 364 -11.20 21.25 19.72
N GLU A 365 -11.79 20.50 18.79
CA GLU A 365 -12.74 19.42 19.04
C GLU A 365 -12.25 18.09 18.41
N GLY A 366 -12.81 16.98 18.89
CA GLY A 366 -12.41 15.63 18.48
C GLY A 366 -11.20 15.08 19.22
N GLU A 367 -10.99 13.77 19.11
CA GLU A 367 -9.86 13.07 19.72
C GLU A 367 -8.86 12.71 18.62
N LEU A 368 -7.80 13.51 18.50
CA LEU A 368 -6.67 13.17 17.65
C LEU A 368 -5.79 12.15 18.38
N SER A 369 -5.64 10.97 17.79
CA SER A 369 -4.72 9.94 18.30
C SER A 369 -3.35 9.99 17.63
N TYR A 370 -3.25 10.59 16.43
CA TYR A 370 -2.01 10.66 15.66
C TYR A 370 -2.06 11.78 14.62
N SER A 371 -0.89 12.36 14.33
CA SER A 371 -0.64 13.22 13.19
C SER A 371 0.74 12.93 12.61
N SER A 372 0.85 12.96 11.27
CA SER A 372 2.13 12.85 10.56
C SER A 372 2.93 14.15 10.53
N GLN A 373 2.31 15.28 10.89
CA GLN A 373 2.97 16.56 11.08
C GLN A 373 3.38 16.73 12.54
N ASN A 374 4.36 17.60 12.81
CA ASN A 374 4.60 18.11 14.16
C ASN A 374 3.85 19.44 14.38
N ALA A 375 3.96 20.02 15.58
CA ALA A 375 3.28 21.26 15.93
C ALA A 375 3.67 22.45 15.03
N ALA A 376 4.96 22.60 14.72
CA ALA A 376 5.42 23.64 13.79
C ALA A 376 4.87 23.43 12.37
N GLY A 377 4.83 22.16 11.95
CA GLY A 377 4.20 21.67 10.73
C GLY A 377 2.75 22.11 10.58
N LEU A 378 1.95 21.82 11.60
CA LEU A 378 0.56 22.26 11.68
C LEU A 378 0.45 23.78 11.57
N LEU A 379 1.18 24.52 12.42
CA LEU A 379 1.00 25.96 12.55
C LEU A 379 1.44 26.74 11.31
N HIS A 380 2.54 26.36 10.64
CA HIS A 380 2.91 27.05 9.40
C HIS A 380 1.91 26.77 8.27
N ALA A 381 1.33 25.55 8.22
CA ALA A 381 0.27 25.24 7.28
C ALA A 381 -1.00 26.04 7.59
N LEU A 382 -1.38 26.14 8.88
CA LEU A 382 -2.52 26.91 9.37
C LEU A 382 -2.38 28.40 9.04
N ALA A 383 -1.21 29.00 9.24
CA ALA A 383 -0.95 30.40 8.91
C ALA A 383 -1.24 30.72 7.43
N GLY A 384 -0.97 29.76 6.54
CA GLY A 384 -1.25 29.88 5.10
C GLY A 384 -2.73 29.99 4.72
N TRP A 385 -3.67 29.75 5.64
CA TRP A 385 -5.11 29.96 5.40
C TRP A 385 -5.53 31.42 5.58
N PHE A 386 -4.76 32.21 6.33
CA PHE A 386 -5.09 33.58 6.74
C PHE A 386 -4.41 34.62 5.85
N ASN A 387 -4.64 34.53 4.54
CA ASN A 387 -3.96 35.38 3.54
C ASN A 387 -4.69 36.70 3.23
N LYS A 388 -5.90 36.92 3.75
CA LYS A 388 -6.69 38.13 3.47
C LYS A 388 -6.15 39.30 4.31
N PRO A 389 -6.30 40.56 3.83
CA PRO A 389 -5.86 41.74 4.60
C PRO A 389 -6.41 41.81 6.02
N GLY A 390 -7.65 41.37 6.26
CA GLY A 390 -8.28 41.37 7.59
C GLY A 390 -7.78 40.26 8.54
N ASP A 391 -7.14 39.21 8.02
CA ASP A 391 -6.73 38.03 8.79
C ASP A 391 -5.24 38.07 9.17
N ARG A 392 -4.60 39.20 8.90
CA ARG A 392 -3.16 39.28 8.80
C ARG A 392 -2.44 39.20 10.14
N GLU A 393 -3.01 39.84 11.16
CA GLU A 393 -2.50 39.74 12.53
C GLU A 393 -2.63 38.32 13.07
N ILE A 394 -3.71 37.60 12.73
CA ILE A 394 -3.86 36.18 13.06
C ILE A 394 -2.73 35.36 12.41
N ALA A 395 -2.48 35.57 11.12
CA ALA A 395 -1.39 34.89 10.41
C ALA A 395 -0.01 35.14 11.06
N LYS A 396 0.26 36.39 11.49
CA LYS A 396 1.49 36.76 12.20
C LYS A 396 1.64 36.04 13.55
N LYS A 397 0.59 36.00 14.37
CA LYS A 397 0.58 35.29 15.66
C LYS A 397 0.88 33.81 15.49
N ILE A 398 0.22 33.16 14.51
CA ILE A 398 0.40 31.73 14.22
C ILE A 398 1.82 31.45 13.71
N ILE A 399 2.32 32.25 12.77
CA ILE A 399 3.65 31.99 12.18
C ILE A 399 4.80 32.30 13.14
N ALA A 400 4.61 33.26 14.06
CA ALA A 400 5.56 33.52 15.14
C ALA A 400 5.73 32.25 16.00
N LYS A 401 4.62 31.63 16.42
CA LYS A 401 4.66 30.39 17.21
C LYS A 401 5.23 29.21 16.42
N ALA A 402 4.87 29.07 15.14
CA ALA A 402 5.43 28.02 14.29
C ALA A 402 6.96 28.11 14.19
N THR A 403 7.48 29.34 14.03
CA THR A 403 8.93 29.58 13.90
C THR A 403 9.66 29.31 15.21
N GLU A 404 9.09 29.72 16.35
CA GLU A 404 9.61 29.40 17.69
C GLU A 404 9.73 27.88 17.89
N LEU A 405 8.65 27.14 17.68
CA LEU A 405 8.63 25.68 17.85
C LEU A 405 9.59 24.96 16.89
N ALA A 406 9.72 25.44 15.65
CA ALA A 406 10.64 24.86 14.68
C ALA A 406 12.11 25.06 15.06
N GLN A 407 12.44 26.22 15.66
CA GLN A 407 13.80 26.48 16.17
C GLN A 407 14.14 25.56 17.34
N ASP A 408 13.23 25.40 18.29
CA ASP A 408 13.46 24.59 19.50
C ASP A 408 13.46 23.08 19.19
N GLY A 409 12.62 22.65 18.24
CA GLY A 409 12.53 21.25 17.82
C GLY A 409 13.72 20.74 17.00
N ASN A 410 14.61 21.64 16.58
CA ASN A 410 15.75 21.34 15.71
C ASN A 410 15.35 20.63 14.39
N ASP A 411 14.14 20.92 13.89
CA ASP A 411 13.65 20.43 12.60
C ASP A 411 13.93 21.47 11.51
N VAL A 412 14.99 21.21 10.74
CA VAL A 412 15.49 22.14 9.73
C VAL A 412 14.48 22.36 8.60
N LEU A 413 13.64 21.37 8.26
CA LEU A 413 12.66 21.51 7.18
C LEU A 413 11.44 22.32 7.64
N ASP A 414 10.92 22.05 8.83
CA ASP A 414 9.81 22.86 9.35
C ASP A 414 10.23 24.31 9.63
N LEU A 415 11.48 24.54 10.05
CA LEU A 415 12.01 25.90 10.17
C LEU A 415 12.10 26.56 8.79
N HIS A 416 12.56 25.82 7.78
CA HIS A 416 12.63 26.31 6.40
C HIS A 416 11.26 26.71 5.84
N PHE A 417 10.23 25.89 6.03
CA PHE A 417 8.86 26.20 5.59
C PHE A 417 8.19 27.28 6.43
N SER A 418 8.46 27.34 7.74
CA SER A 418 7.95 28.41 8.60
C SER A 418 8.52 29.77 8.19
N LEU A 419 9.82 29.84 7.90
CA LEU A 419 10.45 31.07 7.39
C LEU A 419 9.92 31.47 6.01
N GLN A 420 9.60 30.49 5.15
CA GLN A 420 8.91 30.77 3.88
C GLN A 420 7.56 31.45 4.12
N GLN A 421 6.71 30.85 4.96
CA GLN A 421 5.38 31.40 5.22
C GLN A 421 5.47 32.77 5.90
N LYS A 422 6.42 32.95 6.82
CA LYS A 422 6.70 34.26 7.45
C LYS A 422 7.02 35.30 6.38
N MET A 423 7.95 34.99 5.47
CA MET A 423 8.30 35.88 4.36
C MET A 423 7.08 36.27 3.52
N GLU A 424 6.22 35.31 3.15
CA GLU A 424 5.05 35.58 2.31
C GLU A 424 4.04 36.49 3.02
N ILE A 425 3.78 36.25 4.31
CA ILE A 425 2.87 37.05 5.13
C ILE A 425 3.36 38.50 5.22
N TYR A 426 4.62 38.72 5.61
CA TYR A 426 5.16 40.07 5.79
C TYR A 426 5.38 40.79 4.45
N TYR A 427 5.83 40.11 3.40
CA TYR A 427 6.04 40.77 2.09
C TYR A 427 4.73 41.29 1.50
N ARG A 428 3.62 40.57 1.70
CA ARG A 428 2.31 41.06 1.26
C ARG A 428 1.89 42.34 2.04
N GLU A 429 2.54 42.67 3.16
CA GLU A 429 2.14 43.74 4.12
C GLU A 429 2.98 44.99 4.03
N ARG A 430 4.06 44.91 3.28
CA ARG A 430 5.02 45.97 3.04
C ARG A 430 4.44 47.38 2.76
N GLU A 431 3.18 47.48 2.32
CA GLU A 431 2.49 48.75 2.05
C GLU A 431 1.70 49.28 3.26
N ALA A 432 1.26 48.40 4.16
CA ALA A 432 0.46 48.75 5.33
C ALA A 432 1.30 48.88 6.61
N ASP A 433 2.35 48.06 6.75
CA ASP A 433 3.28 48.10 7.88
C ASP A 433 4.69 48.48 7.39
N PRO A 434 5.22 49.65 7.80
CA PRO A 434 6.55 50.10 7.43
C PRO A 434 7.67 49.11 7.80
N LYS A 435 7.49 48.27 8.83
CA LYS A 435 8.48 47.28 9.27
C LYS A 435 8.36 45.94 8.54
N ALA A 436 7.26 45.71 7.84
CA ALA A 436 7.00 44.40 7.24
C ALA A 436 7.94 44.07 6.08
N MET A 437 8.45 45.08 5.36
CA MET A 437 9.48 44.84 4.36
C MET A 437 10.76 44.28 5.00
N ASP A 438 11.19 44.87 6.11
CA ASP A 438 12.41 44.46 6.81
C ASP A 438 12.26 43.04 7.40
N GLU A 439 11.10 42.72 7.98
CA GLU A 439 10.81 41.36 8.47
C GLU A 439 10.76 40.33 7.33
N ALA A 440 10.24 40.70 6.16
CA ALA A 440 10.24 39.82 4.99
C ALA A 440 11.67 39.55 4.46
N ILE A 441 12.51 40.58 4.41
CA ILE A 441 13.92 40.46 4.03
C ILE A 441 14.65 39.55 5.02
N LYS A 442 14.48 39.81 6.33
CA LYS A 442 15.08 39.00 7.40
C LYS A 442 14.66 37.54 7.30
N ALA A 443 13.38 37.26 7.06
CA ALA A 443 12.89 35.89 6.86
C ALA A 443 13.53 35.22 5.62
N CYS A 444 13.75 35.96 4.53
CA CYS A 444 14.48 35.43 3.38
C CYS A 444 15.92 35.07 3.76
N GLU A 445 16.63 35.97 4.43
CA GLU A 445 18.03 35.78 4.86
C GLU A 445 18.18 34.60 5.82
N ASP A 446 17.27 34.50 6.80
CA ASP A 446 17.22 33.39 7.74
C ASP A 446 16.95 32.06 7.04
N GLN A 447 16.04 32.03 6.06
CA GLN A 447 15.76 30.83 5.28
C GLN A 447 16.98 30.42 4.43
N ILE A 448 17.63 31.39 3.79
CA ILE A 448 18.85 31.18 2.98
C ILE A 448 20.01 30.68 3.84
N ARG A 449 20.13 31.18 5.07
CA ARG A 449 21.18 30.78 6.02
C ARG A 449 21.11 29.28 6.34
N ILE A 450 19.91 28.72 6.42
CA ILE A 450 19.71 27.28 6.67
C ILE A 450 19.60 26.43 5.41
N ALA A 451 19.62 27.04 4.22
CA ALA A 451 19.40 26.35 2.95
C ALA A 451 20.33 25.14 2.71
N PRO A 452 21.65 25.18 3.01
CA PRO A 452 22.51 24.00 2.83
C PRO A 452 22.12 22.82 3.74
N GLN A 453 21.60 23.09 4.94
CA GLN A 453 21.12 22.03 5.83
C GLN A 453 19.77 21.49 5.36
N ALA A 454 18.87 22.39 4.95
CA ALA A 454 17.56 22.03 4.41
C ALA A 454 17.68 21.18 3.14
N ALA A 455 18.55 21.56 2.19
CA ALA A 455 18.80 20.77 0.98
C ALA A 455 19.33 19.37 1.29
N ARG A 456 20.28 19.25 2.23
CA ARG A 456 20.82 17.94 2.66
C ARG A 456 19.75 17.08 3.32
N GLN A 457 18.92 17.66 4.18
CA GLN A 457 17.83 16.94 4.84
C GLN A 457 16.76 16.51 3.81
N PHE A 458 16.41 17.38 2.87
CA PHE A 458 15.48 17.07 1.78
C PHE A 458 15.98 15.91 0.92
N LEU A 459 17.23 15.93 0.46
CA LEU A 459 17.80 14.85 -0.36
C LEU A 459 17.90 13.51 0.39
N LYS A 460 18.03 13.57 1.72
CA LYS A 460 17.99 12.38 2.59
C LYS A 460 16.57 11.79 2.69
N GLU A 461 15.54 12.64 2.72
CA GLU A 461 14.14 12.22 2.77
C GLU A 461 13.60 11.80 1.39
N TYR A 462 14.14 12.39 0.32
CA TYR A 462 13.73 12.15 -1.07
C TYR A 462 14.92 11.82 -1.99
N PRO A 463 15.57 10.64 -1.82
CA PRO A 463 16.72 10.26 -2.64
C PRO A 463 16.38 10.25 -4.13
N GLY A 464 17.25 10.87 -4.94
CA GLY A 464 17.10 10.93 -6.40
C GLY A 464 16.14 11.98 -6.93
N GLN A 465 15.48 12.76 -6.05
CA GLN A 465 14.74 13.96 -6.45
C GLN A 465 15.68 15.17 -6.52
N PRO A 466 15.50 16.09 -7.48
CA PRO A 466 16.21 17.37 -7.45
C PRO A 466 15.72 18.21 -6.27
N VAL A 467 16.61 19.06 -5.73
CA VAL A 467 16.21 20.03 -4.71
C VAL A 467 15.21 21.01 -5.36
N PRO A 468 14.05 21.28 -4.73
CA PRO A 468 12.98 22.09 -5.32
C PRO A 468 13.39 23.57 -5.46
N GLY A 469 12.46 24.41 -5.92
CA GLY A 469 12.67 25.86 -5.94
C GLY A 469 12.80 26.45 -4.53
N HIS A 470 13.60 27.52 -4.38
CA HIS A 470 13.78 28.17 -3.09
C HIS A 470 13.10 29.55 -3.03
N ALA A 471 12.06 29.68 -2.21
CA ALA A 471 11.27 30.90 -2.08
C ALA A 471 12.10 32.10 -1.58
N GLY A 472 12.93 31.95 -0.54
CA GLY A 472 13.79 33.01 0.00
C GLY A 472 14.75 33.61 -1.02
N TYR A 473 15.56 32.79 -1.71
CA TYR A 473 16.41 33.25 -2.82
C TYR A 473 15.61 33.99 -3.90
N THR A 474 14.45 33.45 -4.29
CA THR A 474 13.61 34.02 -5.34
C THR A 474 13.06 35.40 -4.94
N GLN A 475 12.51 35.50 -3.73
CA GLN A 475 11.89 36.72 -3.24
C GLN A 475 12.92 37.80 -2.94
N LEU A 476 14.04 37.45 -2.30
CA LEU A 476 15.11 38.41 -2.02
C LEU A 476 15.72 38.95 -3.32
N ALA A 477 15.90 38.11 -4.35
CA ALA A 477 16.33 38.58 -5.67
C ALA A 477 15.33 39.59 -6.29
N ILE A 478 14.02 39.40 -6.09
CA ILE A 478 12.99 40.36 -6.55
C ILE A 478 13.12 41.69 -5.80
N ILE A 479 13.30 41.64 -4.47
CA ILE A 479 13.44 42.82 -3.62
C ILE A 479 14.68 43.62 -4.01
N LEU A 480 15.84 42.96 -4.08
CA LEU A 480 17.11 43.59 -4.47
C LEU A 480 17.05 44.19 -5.87
N LYS A 481 16.40 43.50 -6.83
CA LYS A 481 16.19 44.03 -8.18
C LYS A 481 15.36 45.32 -8.18
N LYS A 482 14.34 45.42 -7.31
CA LYS A 482 13.53 46.65 -7.17
C LYS A 482 14.29 47.79 -6.48
N GLN A 483 15.35 47.48 -5.75
CA GLN A 483 16.26 48.45 -5.11
C GLN A 483 17.46 48.81 -6.01
N ASP A 484 17.43 48.41 -7.29
CA ASP A 484 18.53 48.58 -8.26
C ASP A 484 19.88 47.99 -7.82
N LYS A 485 19.86 47.03 -6.88
CA LYS A 485 21.05 46.33 -6.37
C LYS A 485 21.43 45.12 -7.24
N HIS A 486 21.77 45.38 -8.50
CA HIS A 486 21.98 44.34 -9.50
C HIS A 486 23.15 43.39 -9.17
N GLN A 487 24.24 43.88 -8.57
CA GLN A 487 25.37 43.02 -8.17
C GLN A 487 24.96 42.00 -7.10
N GLU A 488 24.17 42.43 -6.10
CA GLU A 488 23.70 41.55 -5.02
C GLU A 488 22.77 40.46 -5.58
N VAL A 489 21.95 40.78 -6.60
CA VAL A 489 21.11 39.80 -7.31
C VAL A 489 21.95 38.70 -7.96
N ILE A 490 23.05 39.07 -8.62
CA ILE A 490 23.95 38.11 -9.31
C ILE A 490 24.54 37.15 -8.28
N VAL A 491 25.18 37.69 -7.24
CA VAL A 491 25.80 36.90 -6.15
C VAL A 491 24.80 35.95 -5.50
N LEU A 492 23.58 36.44 -5.23
CA LEU A 492 22.52 35.66 -4.62
C LEU A 492 22.07 34.49 -5.52
N CYS A 493 21.90 34.73 -6.82
CA CYS A 493 21.47 33.70 -7.78
C CYS A 493 22.59 32.67 -8.04
N GLU A 494 23.84 33.09 -8.10
CA GLU A 494 25.00 32.19 -8.22
C GLU A 494 25.07 31.25 -7.00
N LYS A 495 24.92 31.79 -5.79
CA LYS A 495 24.88 31.00 -4.56
C LYS A 495 23.76 29.96 -4.56
N ALA A 496 22.57 30.31 -5.06
CA ALA A 496 21.45 29.38 -5.18
C ALA A 496 21.77 28.22 -6.14
N LYS A 497 22.42 28.52 -7.29
CA LYS A 497 22.87 27.52 -8.26
C LYS A 497 23.93 26.59 -7.70
N GLU A 498 24.94 27.14 -7.02
CA GLU A 498 26.01 26.36 -6.39
C GLU A 498 25.47 25.37 -5.36
N GLN A 499 24.41 25.76 -4.64
CA GLN A 499 23.72 24.91 -3.68
C GLN A 499 22.74 23.90 -4.32
N GLY A 500 22.56 23.95 -5.65
CA GLY A 500 21.72 23.01 -6.39
C GLY A 500 20.22 23.26 -6.31
N TRP A 501 19.78 24.42 -5.82
CA TRP A 501 18.35 24.77 -5.77
C TRP A 501 17.81 25.00 -7.19
N ALA A 502 16.62 24.47 -7.48
CA ALA A 502 15.96 24.75 -8.76
C ALA A 502 15.50 26.21 -8.85
N GLY A 503 15.45 26.78 -10.05
CA GLY A 503 14.96 28.14 -10.27
C GLY A 503 15.42 28.75 -11.60
N ASP A 504 14.89 29.92 -11.92
CA ASP A 504 15.24 30.70 -13.13
C ASP A 504 16.49 31.56 -12.92
N TRP A 505 17.51 31.01 -12.25
CA TRP A 505 18.70 31.74 -11.80
C TRP A 505 19.52 32.33 -12.95
N ASP A 506 19.76 31.56 -14.01
CA ASP A 506 20.52 32.02 -15.18
C ASP A 506 19.86 33.23 -15.85
N LYS A 507 18.53 33.21 -15.94
CA LYS A 507 17.77 34.33 -16.49
C LYS A 507 17.89 35.58 -15.61
N ARG A 508 17.80 35.41 -14.28
CA ARG A 508 17.94 36.54 -13.33
C ARG A 508 19.34 37.15 -13.36
N ILE A 509 20.37 36.32 -13.47
CA ILE A 509 21.77 36.76 -13.61
C ILE A 509 21.93 37.57 -14.90
N ALA A 510 21.49 37.02 -16.05
CA ALA A 510 21.59 37.70 -17.34
C ALA A 510 20.83 39.04 -17.37
N ASP A 511 19.62 39.08 -16.78
CA ASP A 511 18.83 40.32 -16.67
C ASP A 511 19.53 41.38 -15.80
N ALA A 512 20.20 40.97 -14.72
CA ALA A 512 20.93 41.87 -13.81
C ALA A 512 22.22 42.41 -14.45
N GLN A 513 22.97 41.56 -15.17
CA GLN A 513 24.19 41.95 -15.89
C GLN A 513 23.90 43.02 -16.95
N LYS A 514 22.87 42.82 -17.78
CA LYS A 514 22.46 43.81 -18.79
C LYS A 514 22.12 45.17 -18.21
N LYS A 515 21.59 45.21 -16.98
CA LYS A 515 21.23 46.46 -16.31
C LYS A 515 22.44 47.18 -15.73
N GLN A 516 23.46 46.46 -15.29
CA GLN A 516 24.75 47.07 -14.91
C GLN A 516 25.46 47.68 -16.11
N GLU A 517 25.50 46.97 -17.24
CA GLU A 517 26.16 47.44 -18.47
C GLU A 517 25.49 48.69 -19.07
N GLY A 518 24.18 48.87 -18.86
CA GLY A 518 23.45 50.05 -19.32
C GLY A 518 23.42 51.23 -18.33
N GLN A 519 24.06 51.12 -17.16
CA GLN A 519 24.23 52.19 -16.16
C GLN A 519 25.63 52.81 -16.17
N VAL A 520 26.56 52.24 -16.96
CA VAL A 520 27.89 52.81 -17.29
C VAL A 520 27.77 53.64 -18.54
#